data_AF-A0AA39PF77-F1
#
_entry.id   AF-A0AA39PF77-F1
#
_cell.length_a   1.000
_cell.length_b   1.000
_cell.length_c   1.000
_cell.angle_alpha   90.00
_cell.angle_beta   90.00
_cell.angle_gamma   90.00
#
_symmetry.space_group_name_H-M   'P 1'
#
loop_
_entity.id
_entity.type
_entity.pdbx_description
1 polymer ?
#
loop_
_entity_poly.entity_id
_entity_poly.type
_entity_poly.pdbx_seq_one_letter_code
_entity_poly.pdbx_strand_id
1 'polypeptide(L)'
;MDIFNPKILDACIRDVAYCLSDNQKADLLLYAMTSLKYAKHKVVIENAIQACLSIHALSPSIVAKARILRARLRLDAGSFIGAQEDLHAALLAEPDNPEATALLHQRSVAVEKLLAPTGHRISNEVWREIALFLPRRDLKTLLSVPHPLSRVASQLLFRKVDLHFGEWEGGQSFDEGEGGEWEKERDRDQRRPTSSPAVVRTLRIFATVNSHNSFQTGILSNALPKMINLRRVHISSSADGVLPVLKILQSCSPKLNGLSLHVPDGLFELSTLTLNHIANFAYHGGGSGNGGAQNPHAFLAQHRSTLRTLSLENPAWVFPADALSLRNLTHIHFLGQFPLNSQAIGTILNHGRQLESLSLTSMNRRLTDRDLFPSIAEFLRGRCRPSPIQKAVGFDASVWGVLPSLTGLKGLGITYPRDLAPGLAAWLIPRSVVSLTLNGLVAGMRISASGCLQVYDFVAGIVEQGFPMVRVVRVASTYWTVHRKKKSGRKGEDGGFELERWPVRRGRYHVSEWLEWFGCEDALGVEDIYGI
;
A
#
# COMPACT_ATOMS: atom_id res chain seq x y z
N MET A 1 -62.90 -37.01 12.44
CA MET A 1 -62.86 -36.73 10.99
C MET A 1 -63.78 -35.55 10.75
N ASP A 2 -63.28 -34.33 10.89
CA ASP A 2 -64.08 -33.14 10.57
C ASP A 2 -63.97 -32.88 9.08
N ILE A 3 -64.92 -33.43 8.33
CA ILE A 3 -65.13 -33.12 6.90
C ILE A 3 -65.88 -31.79 6.83
N PHE A 4 -65.27 -30.72 7.35
CA PHE A 4 -65.83 -29.38 7.21
C PHE A 4 -65.43 -28.84 5.83
N ASN A 5 -66.40 -28.57 4.97
CA ASN A 5 -66.16 -27.95 3.67
C ASN A 5 -66.01 -26.43 3.86
N PRO A 6 -64.80 -25.86 3.66
CA PRO A 6 -64.56 -24.43 3.89
C PRO A 6 -65.41 -23.52 3.00
N LYS A 7 -65.91 -24.03 1.86
CA LYS A 7 -66.81 -23.28 0.98
C LYS A 7 -68.15 -22.93 1.64
N ILE A 8 -68.58 -23.73 2.63
CA ILE A 8 -69.79 -23.43 3.40
C ILE A 8 -69.56 -22.16 4.22
N LEU A 9 -68.38 -22.02 4.84
CA LEU A 9 -68.02 -20.82 5.60
C LEU A 9 -67.94 -19.58 4.69
N ASP A 10 -67.35 -19.69 3.50
CA ASP A 10 -67.29 -18.59 2.53
C ASP A 10 -68.69 -18.13 2.09
N ALA A 11 -69.63 -19.07 1.93
CA ALA A 11 -71.02 -18.75 1.63
C ALA A 11 -71.68 -18.02 2.81
N CYS A 12 -71.52 -18.53 4.04
CA CYS A 12 -72.06 -17.88 5.24
C CYS A 12 -71.49 -16.47 5.44
N ILE A 13 -70.18 -16.26 5.24
CA ILE A 13 -69.55 -14.93 5.35
C ILE A 13 -70.16 -13.96 4.33
N ARG A 14 -70.39 -14.42 3.10
CA ARG A 14 -71.00 -13.61 2.03
C ARG A 14 -72.44 -13.23 2.36
N ASP A 15 -73.24 -14.19 2.83
CA ASP A 15 -74.65 -13.97 3.17
C ASP A 15 -74.78 -12.99 4.34
N VAL A 16 -73.94 -13.16 5.38
CA VAL A 16 -73.87 -12.21 6.50
C VAL A 16 -73.43 -10.83 6.02
N ALA A 17 -72.38 -10.75 5.18
CA ALA A 17 -71.88 -9.49 4.66
C ALA A 17 -72.92 -8.78 3.77
N TYR A 18 -73.79 -9.51 3.08
CA TYR A 18 -74.86 -8.92 2.26
C TYR A 18 -75.85 -8.09 3.09
N CYS A 19 -76.12 -8.53 4.33
CA CYS A 19 -77.02 -7.85 5.27
C CYS A 19 -76.41 -6.61 5.94
N LEU A 20 -75.11 -6.34 5.75
CA LEU A 20 -74.41 -5.22 6.38
C LEU A 20 -74.52 -3.94 5.54
N SER A 21 -74.58 -2.80 6.22
CA SER A 21 -74.37 -1.48 5.58
C SER A 21 -72.94 -1.33 5.05
N ASP A 22 -72.72 -0.41 4.11
CA ASP A 22 -71.39 -0.18 3.53
C ASP A 22 -70.34 0.20 4.58
N ASN A 23 -70.73 0.96 5.61
CA ASN A 23 -69.88 1.24 6.77
C ASN A 23 -69.48 -0.04 7.51
N GLN A 24 -70.45 -0.91 7.81
CA GLN A 24 -70.17 -2.19 8.50
C GLN A 24 -69.34 -3.15 7.65
N LYS A 25 -69.56 -3.19 6.33
CA LYS A 25 -68.74 -3.96 5.39
C LYS A 25 -67.28 -3.47 5.38
N ALA A 26 -67.09 -2.14 5.32
CA ALA A 26 -65.77 -1.54 5.35
C ALA A 26 -65.05 -1.82 6.68
N ASP A 27 -65.72 -1.66 7.82
CA ASP A 27 -65.13 -1.97 9.14
C ASP A 27 -64.77 -3.46 9.26
N LEU A 28 -65.63 -4.38 8.81
CA LEU A 28 -65.35 -5.82 8.79
C LEU A 28 -64.12 -6.13 7.92
N LEU A 29 -64.01 -5.51 6.75
CA LEU A 29 -62.89 -5.69 5.84
C LEU A 29 -61.58 -5.15 6.43
N LEU A 30 -61.62 -3.95 7.04
CA LEU A 30 -60.48 -3.36 7.74
C LEU A 30 -60.01 -4.26 8.88
N TYR A 31 -60.94 -4.80 9.67
CA TYR A 31 -60.63 -5.75 10.73
C TYR A 31 -59.94 -7.01 10.19
N ALA A 32 -60.49 -7.64 9.15
CA ALA A 32 -59.89 -8.83 8.54
C ALA A 32 -58.48 -8.58 8.00
N MET A 33 -58.23 -7.40 7.43
CA MET A 33 -56.92 -7.04 6.89
C MET A 33 -55.83 -6.91 7.97
N THR A 34 -56.17 -6.51 9.21
CA THR A 34 -55.18 -6.46 10.30
C THR A 34 -54.57 -7.83 10.63
N SER A 35 -55.28 -8.92 10.31
CA SER A 35 -54.81 -10.29 10.53
C SER A 35 -53.92 -10.82 9.39
N LEU A 36 -53.78 -10.09 8.28
CA LEU A 36 -52.99 -10.51 7.12
C LEU A 36 -51.55 -10.00 7.19
N LYS A 37 -50.59 -10.84 6.77
CA LYS A 37 -49.18 -10.42 6.65
C LYS A 37 -48.98 -9.55 5.41
N TYR A 38 -48.71 -8.27 5.61
CA TYR A 38 -48.56 -7.28 4.52
C TYR A 38 -47.60 -7.71 3.41
N ALA A 39 -46.42 -8.22 3.76
CA ALA A 39 -45.39 -8.61 2.80
C ALA A 39 -45.86 -9.65 1.76
N LYS A 40 -46.79 -10.55 2.13
CA LYS A 40 -47.29 -11.60 1.24
C LYS A 40 -48.52 -11.18 0.43
N HIS A 41 -49.31 -10.24 0.96
CA HIS A 41 -50.62 -9.88 0.41
C HIS A 41 -50.75 -8.38 0.06
N LYS A 42 -49.62 -7.69 -0.16
CA LYS A 42 -49.57 -6.24 -0.41
C LYS A 42 -50.61 -5.75 -1.41
N VAL A 43 -50.66 -6.37 -2.60
CA VAL A 43 -51.58 -5.97 -3.68
C VAL A 43 -53.04 -6.16 -3.27
N VAL A 44 -53.37 -7.26 -2.60
CA VAL A 44 -54.74 -7.55 -2.15
C VAL A 44 -55.18 -6.52 -1.10
N ILE A 45 -54.31 -6.21 -0.14
CA ILE A 45 -54.60 -5.25 0.92
C ILE A 45 -54.72 -3.82 0.38
N GLU A 46 -53.81 -3.39 -0.50
CA GLU A 46 -53.87 -2.06 -1.13
C GLU A 46 -55.14 -1.91 -1.98
N ASN A 47 -55.52 -2.93 -2.76
CA ASN A 47 -56.75 -2.91 -3.55
C ASN A 47 -58.00 -2.88 -2.67
N ALA A 48 -58.02 -3.65 -1.58
CA ALA A 48 -59.14 -3.68 -0.63
C ALA A 48 -59.31 -2.32 0.08
N ILE A 49 -58.21 -1.70 0.54
CA ILE A 49 -58.26 -0.36 1.12
C ILE A 49 -58.72 0.66 0.08
N GLN A 50 -58.21 0.59 -1.15
CA GLN A 50 -58.63 1.49 -2.23
C GLN A 50 -60.11 1.32 -2.58
N ALA A 51 -60.64 0.10 -2.54
CA ALA A 51 -62.06 -0.15 -2.70
C ALA A 51 -62.88 0.51 -1.60
N CYS A 52 -62.48 0.40 -0.32
CA CYS A 52 -63.13 1.15 0.77
C CYS A 52 -63.12 2.66 0.48
N LEU A 53 -61.97 3.23 0.14
CA LEU A 53 -61.83 4.68 -0.11
C LEU A 53 -62.61 5.19 -1.33
N SER A 54 -63.04 4.31 -2.23
CA SER A 54 -63.87 4.67 -3.40
C SER A 54 -65.35 4.81 -3.08
N ILE A 55 -65.81 4.33 -1.91
CA ILE A 55 -67.21 4.42 -1.49
C ILE A 55 -67.47 5.81 -0.91
N HIS A 56 -68.31 6.60 -1.59
CA HIS A 56 -68.54 8.01 -1.24
C HIS A 56 -69.43 8.19 0.01
N ALA A 57 -70.17 7.14 0.40
CA ALA A 57 -71.10 7.16 1.53
C ALA A 57 -70.47 6.71 2.87
N LEU A 58 -69.15 6.49 2.92
CA LEU A 58 -68.49 6.08 4.15
C LEU A 58 -68.39 7.22 5.15
N SER A 59 -68.52 6.88 6.43
CA SER A 59 -68.28 7.82 7.51
C SER A 59 -66.81 8.28 7.53
N PRO A 60 -66.54 9.55 7.87
CA PRO A 60 -65.17 10.07 7.95
C PRO A 60 -64.26 9.26 8.88
N SER A 61 -64.81 8.70 9.97
CA SER A 61 -64.08 7.83 10.89
C SER A 61 -63.56 6.56 10.21
N ILE A 62 -64.37 5.90 9.38
CA ILE A 62 -63.95 4.69 8.64
C ILE A 62 -62.92 5.03 7.57
N VAL A 63 -63.09 6.18 6.90
CA VAL A 63 -62.10 6.69 5.93
C VAL A 63 -60.75 6.94 6.61
N ALA A 64 -60.76 7.55 7.80
CA ALA A 64 -59.56 7.78 8.60
C ALA A 64 -58.91 6.45 9.01
N LYS A 65 -59.67 5.49 9.56
CA LYS A 65 -59.17 4.14 9.90
C LYS A 65 -58.52 3.44 8.70
N ALA A 66 -59.15 3.49 7.52
CA ALA A 66 -58.62 2.89 6.30
C ALA A 66 -57.28 3.49 5.87
N ARG A 67 -57.17 4.83 5.94
CA ARG A 67 -55.93 5.56 5.65
C ARG A 67 -54.83 5.27 6.67
N ILE A 68 -55.15 5.24 7.96
CA ILE A 68 -54.18 4.93 9.02
C ILE A 68 -53.65 3.50 8.88
N LEU A 69 -54.52 2.52 8.60
CA LEU A 69 -54.11 1.15 8.34
C LEU A 69 -53.14 1.08 7.16
N ARG A 70 -53.46 1.78 6.05
CA ARG A 70 -52.57 1.84 4.88
C ARG A 70 -51.22 2.47 5.21
N ALA A 71 -51.23 3.55 5.99
CA ALA A 71 -50.01 4.22 6.43
C ALA A 71 -49.12 3.29 7.26
N ARG A 72 -49.67 2.56 8.24
CA ARG A 72 -48.93 1.59 9.04
C ARG A 72 -48.26 0.52 8.19
N LEU A 73 -49.02 -0.09 7.29
CA LEU A 73 -48.51 -1.13 6.41
C LEU A 73 -47.40 -0.61 5.48
N ARG A 74 -47.53 0.62 4.99
CA ARG A 74 -46.49 1.29 4.20
C ARG A 74 -45.26 1.63 5.02
N LEU A 75 -45.42 2.03 6.29
CA LEU A 75 -44.30 2.24 7.22
C LEU A 75 -43.54 0.94 7.47
N ASP A 76 -44.24 -0.17 7.72
CA ASP A 76 -43.62 -1.49 7.92
C ASP A 76 -42.84 -1.98 6.69
N ALA A 77 -43.25 -1.54 5.49
CA ALA A 77 -42.54 -1.81 4.24
C ALA A 77 -41.50 -0.75 3.85
N GLY A 78 -41.28 0.29 4.66
CA GLY A 78 -40.31 1.36 4.40
C GLY A 78 -40.73 2.39 3.34
N SER A 79 -42.01 2.46 2.97
CA SER A 79 -42.55 3.45 2.02
C SER A 79 -43.07 4.70 2.75
N PHE A 80 -42.15 5.58 3.13
CA PHE A 80 -42.45 6.70 4.04
C PHE A 80 -43.30 7.82 3.43
N ILE A 81 -43.08 8.16 2.15
CA ILE A 81 -43.77 9.28 1.49
C ILE A 81 -45.26 8.96 1.36
N GLY A 82 -45.59 7.79 0.81
CA GLY A 82 -46.98 7.35 0.68
C GLY A 82 -47.69 7.13 2.01
N ALA A 83 -46.96 6.72 3.07
CA ALA A 83 -47.52 6.64 4.41
C ALA A 83 -47.88 8.02 4.99
N GLN A 84 -47.06 9.04 4.72
CA GLN A 84 -47.30 10.40 5.20
C GLN A 84 -48.50 11.05 4.52
N GLU A 85 -48.64 10.88 3.21
CA GLU A 85 -49.83 11.33 2.47
C GLU A 85 -51.11 10.72 3.03
N ASP A 86 -51.05 9.45 3.42
CA ASP A 86 -52.18 8.76 4.04
C ASP A 86 -52.49 9.27 5.44
N LEU A 87 -51.50 9.57 6.27
CA LEU A 87 -51.72 10.14 7.61
C LEU A 87 -52.30 11.55 7.54
N HIS A 88 -51.83 12.40 6.62
CA HIS A 88 -52.43 13.72 6.41
C HIS A 88 -53.87 13.61 5.89
N ALA A 89 -54.13 12.71 4.93
CA ALA A 89 -55.48 12.45 4.46
C ALA A 89 -56.41 11.90 5.55
N ALA A 90 -55.88 11.11 6.49
CA ALA A 90 -56.63 10.65 7.66
C ALA A 90 -57.00 11.82 8.58
N LEU A 91 -56.07 12.73 8.86
CA LEU A 91 -56.35 13.93 9.68
C LEU A 91 -57.31 14.92 9.00
N LEU A 92 -57.32 14.98 7.67
CA LEU A 92 -58.34 15.76 6.95
C LEU A 92 -59.75 15.18 7.12
N ALA A 93 -59.86 13.85 7.26
CA ALA A 93 -61.14 13.19 7.50
C ALA A 93 -61.56 13.25 8.98
N GLU A 94 -60.61 13.11 9.91
CA GLU A 94 -60.83 13.12 11.36
C GLU A 94 -59.68 13.88 12.06
N PRO A 95 -59.85 15.21 12.29
CA PRO A 95 -58.77 16.06 12.81
C PRO A 95 -58.28 15.66 14.21
N ASP A 96 -59.17 15.16 15.05
CA ASP A 96 -58.90 14.81 16.44
C ASP A 96 -58.44 13.35 16.62
N ASN A 97 -58.06 12.66 15.53
CA ASN A 97 -57.66 11.26 15.62
C ASN A 97 -56.30 11.10 16.36
N PRO A 98 -56.27 10.50 17.56
CA PRO A 98 -55.06 10.40 18.38
C PRO A 98 -54.02 9.44 17.78
N GLU A 99 -54.45 8.49 16.95
CA GLU A 99 -53.59 7.48 16.34
C GLU A 99 -52.81 8.05 15.16
N ALA A 100 -53.48 8.82 14.29
CA ALA A 100 -52.83 9.51 13.18
C ALA A 100 -51.80 10.55 13.65
N THR A 101 -52.14 11.32 14.69
CA THR A 101 -51.23 12.29 15.32
C THR A 101 -50.04 11.59 15.99
N ALA A 102 -50.27 10.51 16.74
CA ALA A 102 -49.19 9.74 17.36
C ALA A 102 -48.21 9.16 16.32
N LEU A 103 -48.70 8.61 15.20
CA LEU A 103 -47.85 8.07 14.12
C LEU A 103 -47.04 9.15 13.40
N LEU A 104 -47.59 10.36 13.23
CA LEU A 104 -46.84 11.50 12.70
C LEU A 104 -45.75 11.97 13.69
N HIS A 105 -46.05 12.00 14.99
CA HIS A 105 -45.11 12.42 16.04
C HIS A 105 -44.03 11.37 16.34
N GLN A 106 -44.33 10.08 16.26
CA GLN A 106 -43.32 9.02 16.40
C GLN A 106 -42.20 9.16 15.35
N ARG A 107 -42.51 9.79 14.21
CA ARG A 107 -41.54 10.07 13.15
C ARG A 107 -40.72 11.33 13.41
N SER A 108 -41.19 12.37 14.09
CA SER A 108 -40.33 13.56 14.34
C SER A 108 -39.07 13.18 15.14
N VAL A 109 -39.19 12.22 16.06
CA VAL A 109 -38.07 11.65 16.83
C VAL A 109 -37.19 10.70 16.00
N ALA A 110 -37.75 9.99 15.02
CA ALA A 110 -36.98 9.17 14.08
C ALA A 110 -36.35 9.99 12.93
N VAL A 111 -36.92 11.15 12.62
CA VAL A 111 -36.47 12.09 11.60
C VAL A 111 -35.26 12.87 12.09
N GLU A 112 -35.10 13.18 13.37
CA GLU A 112 -33.79 13.65 13.87
C GLU A 112 -32.67 12.62 13.67
N LYS A 113 -32.99 11.31 13.72
CA LYS A 113 -32.03 10.25 13.35
C LYS A 113 -31.81 10.09 11.84
N LEU A 114 -32.71 10.59 11.00
CA LEU A 114 -32.62 10.58 9.52
C LEU A 114 -32.17 11.93 8.90
N LEU A 115 -32.27 13.02 9.66
CA LEU A 115 -31.79 14.38 9.34
C LEU A 115 -30.36 14.62 9.83
N ALA A 116 -29.73 13.63 10.47
CA ALA A 116 -28.27 13.50 10.34
C ALA A 116 -27.98 13.53 8.84
N PRO A 117 -27.21 14.50 8.34
CA PRO A 117 -27.25 14.92 6.95
C PRO A 117 -27.04 13.70 6.05
N THR A 118 -28.06 13.37 5.26
CA THR A 118 -27.95 12.50 4.08
C THR A 118 -27.29 13.28 2.94
N GLY A 119 -26.27 14.07 3.27
CA GLY A 119 -25.28 14.53 2.31
C GLY A 119 -24.71 13.28 1.64
N HIS A 120 -24.75 13.26 0.32
CA HIS A 120 -24.40 12.12 -0.51
C HIS A 120 -23.18 11.40 0.08
N ARG A 121 -23.42 10.24 0.71
CA ARG A 121 -22.32 9.46 1.29
C ARG A 121 -21.49 8.98 0.11
N ILE A 122 -20.41 9.71 -0.15
CA ILE A 122 -19.35 9.34 -1.08
C ILE A 122 -19.09 7.84 -0.87
N SER A 123 -19.14 7.06 -1.95
CA SER A 123 -19.04 5.60 -1.84
C SER A 123 -17.68 5.21 -1.29
N ASN A 124 -17.57 4.00 -0.72
CA ASN A 124 -16.30 3.51 -0.18
C ASN A 124 -15.22 3.40 -1.26
N GLU A 125 -15.60 3.24 -2.52
CA GLU A 125 -14.72 3.22 -3.69
C GLU A 125 -14.14 4.62 -3.94
N VAL A 126 -14.98 5.66 -3.90
CA VAL A 126 -14.51 7.04 -4.07
C VAL A 126 -13.64 7.47 -2.88
N TRP A 127 -14.01 7.09 -1.65
CA TRP A 127 -13.14 7.30 -0.49
C TRP A 127 -11.82 6.55 -0.58
N ARG A 128 -11.82 5.34 -1.16
CA ARG A 128 -10.60 4.58 -1.44
C ARG A 128 -9.73 5.29 -2.46
N GLU A 129 -10.33 5.84 -3.52
CA GLU A 129 -9.60 6.60 -4.53
C GLU A 129 -8.99 7.87 -3.93
N ILE A 130 -9.76 8.65 -3.17
CA ILE A 130 -9.24 9.82 -2.44
C ILE A 130 -8.09 9.43 -1.52
N ALA A 131 -8.26 8.34 -0.75
CA ALA A 131 -7.25 7.87 0.18
C ALA A 131 -5.98 7.35 -0.52
N LEU A 132 -6.04 6.90 -1.78
CA LEU A 132 -4.85 6.51 -2.55
C LEU A 132 -3.97 7.70 -2.93
N PHE A 133 -4.52 8.92 -2.99
CA PHE A 133 -3.75 10.15 -3.22
C PHE A 133 -3.20 10.77 -1.93
N LEU A 134 -3.60 10.26 -0.76
CA LEU A 134 -3.10 10.75 0.51
C LEU A 134 -1.76 10.08 0.87
N PRO A 135 -0.78 10.85 1.38
CA PRO A 135 0.46 10.27 1.88
C PRO A 135 0.18 9.36 3.08
N ARG A 136 1.08 8.38 3.33
CA ARG A 136 0.88 7.39 4.42
C ARG A 136 0.66 8.03 5.79
N ARG A 137 1.25 9.20 6.04
CA ARG A 137 1.08 9.96 7.30
C ARG A 137 -0.38 10.38 7.51
N ASP A 138 -1.04 10.89 6.48
CA ASP A 138 -2.39 11.40 6.57
C ASP A 138 -3.35 10.21 6.72
N LEU A 139 -3.07 9.09 6.04
CA LEU A 139 -3.77 7.83 6.27
C LEU A 139 -3.70 7.34 7.73
N LYS A 140 -2.56 7.52 8.42
CA LYS A 140 -2.45 7.16 9.85
C LYS A 140 -3.35 8.05 10.70
N THR A 141 -3.37 9.36 10.44
CA THR A 141 -4.28 10.27 11.16
C THR A 141 -5.75 9.90 10.94
N LEU A 142 -6.11 9.43 9.74
CA LEU A 142 -7.46 8.98 9.40
C LEU A 142 -7.90 7.73 10.19
N LEU A 143 -6.98 6.96 10.78
CA LEU A 143 -7.36 5.83 11.65
C LEU A 143 -8.14 6.30 12.89
N SER A 144 -7.82 7.50 13.39
CA SER A 144 -8.46 8.10 14.57
C SER A 144 -9.82 8.73 14.29
N VAL A 145 -10.16 8.94 13.02
CA VAL A 145 -11.43 9.56 12.61
C VAL A 145 -12.53 8.50 12.61
N PRO A 146 -13.65 8.68 13.34
CA PRO A 146 -14.76 7.73 13.35
C PRO A 146 -15.61 7.82 12.06
N HIS A 147 -15.00 7.47 10.92
CA HIS A 147 -15.56 7.59 9.57
C HIS A 147 -15.22 6.35 8.72
N PRO A 148 -15.98 6.00 7.66
CA PRO A 148 -15.59 4.94 6.70
C PRO A 148 -14.16 5.06 6.16
N LEU A 149 -13.63 6.28 6.15
CA LEU A 149 -12.23 6.58 5.84
C LEU A 149 -11.23 5.85 6.76
N SER A 150 -11.53 5.65 8.04
CA SER A 150 -10.65 4.87 8.94
C SER A 150 -10.56 3.40 8.50
N ARG A 151 -11.67 2.82 8.05
CA ARG A 151 -11.68 1.46 7.47
C ARG A 151 -10.93 1.39 6.14
N VAL A 152 -11.06 2.40 5.30
CA VAL A 152 -10.31 2.48 4.03
C VAL A 152 -8.81 2.68 4.30
N ALA A 153 -8.46 3.59 5.20
CA ALA A 153 -7.09 3.90 5.57
C ALA A 153 -6.39 2.69 6.19
N SER A 154 -7.04 1.98 7.12
CA SER A 154 -6.52 0.71 7.66
C SER A 154 -6.28 -0.32 6.55
N GLN A 155 -7.20 -0.47 5.60
CA GLN A 155 -6.98 -1.39 4.47
C GLN A 155 -5.76 -1.03 3.62
N LEU A 156 -5.53 0.26 3.38
CA LEU A 156 -4.40 0.73 2.58
C LEU A 156 -3.07 0.65 3.34
N LEU A 157 -3.08 1.01 4.64
CA LEU A 157 -1.89 0.97 5.50
C LEU A 157 -1.41 -0.47 5.70
N PHE A 158 -2.30 -1.38 6.11
CA PHE A 158 -1.98 -2.78 6.39
C PHE A 158 -1.86 -3.66 5.12
N ARG A 159 -1.97 -3.07 3.93
CA ARG A 159 -1.65 -3.77 2.67
C ARG A 159 -0.16 -4.13 2.60
N LYS A 160 0.69 -3.33 3.24
CA LYS A 160 2.13 -3.58 3.39
C LYS A 160 2.46 -3.62 4.90
N VAL A 161 2.97 -4.74 5.37
CA VAL A 161 3.32 -4.96 6.78
C VAL A 161 4.80 -5.27 6.88
N ASP A 162 5.48 -4.57 7.77
CA ASP A 162 6.90 -4.76 8.05
C ASP A 162 7.02 -5.28 9.49
N LEU A 163 7.68 -6.43 9.69
CA LEU A 163 7.89 -7.09 10.97
C LEU A 163 9.38 -7.08 11.28
N HIS A 164 9.74 -6.57 12.46
CA HIS A 164 11.12 -6.51 12.92
C HIS A 164 11.27 -7.41 14.15
N PHE A 165 12.23 -8.31 14.09
CA PHE A 165 12.55 -9.32 15.06
C PHE A 165 14.02 -9.20 15.45
N GLY A 166 14.32 -9.20 16.74
CA GLY A 166 15.68 -9.07 17.25
C GLY A 166 15.83 -8.01 18.34
N GLU A 167 16.79 -8.22 19.21
CA GLU A 167 17.18 -7.26 20.23
C GLU A 167 18.19 -6.27 19.64
N TRP A 168 18.07 -5.00 19.99
CA TRP A 168 18.95 -3.96 19.50
C TRP A 168 20.33 -4.06 20.16
N GLU A 169 21.31 -4.68 19.50
CA GLU A 169 22.70 -4.71 20.01
C GLU A 169 23.47 -3.39 19.77
N GLY A 170 22.87 -2.39 19.10
CA GLY A 170 23.52 -1.13 18.73
C GLY A 170 23.42 0.00 19.78
N GLY A 171 23.26 -0.32 21.05
CA GLY A 171 23.17 0.66 22.14
C GLY A 171 24.54 1.02 22.71
N GLN A 172 25.47 1.52 21.89
CA GLN A 172 26.48 2.42 22.46
C GLN A 172 25.78 3.76 22.67
N SER A 173 25.60 4.12 23.94
CA SER A 173 25.11 5.41 24.42
C SER A 173 26.03 6.54 23.93
N PHE A 174 25.83 7.00 22.70
CA PHE A 174 26.30 8.30 22.27
C PHE A 174 25.23 9.31 22.68
N ASP A 175 25.54 10.02 23.77
CA ASP A 175 24.92 11.25 24.27
C ASP A 175 23.47 11.50 23.81
N GLU A 176 22.50 11.08 24.62
CA GLU A 176 21.12 11.55 24.56
C GLU A 176 21.06 13.03 24.98
N GLY A 177 21.50 13.92 24.09
CA GLY A 177 21.13 15.32 24.10
C GLY A 177 19.82 15.51 23.35
N GLU A 178 18.73 15.69 24.09
CA GLU A 178 17.47 16.32 23.67
C GLU A 178 16.84 15.84 22.34
N GLY A 179 16.09 14.74 22.40
CA GLY A 179 15.17 14.36 21.31
C GLY A 179 14.17 13.24 21.61
N GLY A 180 14.17 12.70 22.84
CA GLY A 180 13.51 11.43 23.20
C GLY A 180 11.99 11.47 23.44
N GLU A 181 11.30 12.61 23.25
CA GLU A 181 9.84 12.64 23.43
C GLU A 181 9.08 12.00 22.26
N TRP A 182 9.63 12.06 21.04
CA TRP A 182 8.96 11.57 19.83
C TRP A 182 8.97 10.03 19.68
N GLU A 183 9.91 9.35 20.34
CA GLU A 183 10.02 7.87 20.32
C GLU A 183 9.03 7.22 21.29
N LYS A 184 8.74 7.85 22.44
CA LYS A 184 7.79 7.33 23.44
C LYS A 184 6.32 7.43 22.98
N GLU A 185 6.01 8.37 22.09
CA GLU A 185 4.65 8.55 21.54
C GLU A 185 4.24 7.40 20.59
N ARG A 186 5.20 6.76 19.88
CA ARG A 186 4.91 5.70 18.90
C ARG A 186 4.85 4.29 19.48
N ASP A 187 5.54 4.00 20.57
CA ASP A 187 5.44 2.69 21.23
C ASP A 187 4.05 2.46 21.87
N ARG A 188 3.30 3.54 22.13
CA ARG A 188 1.89 3.46 22.55
C ARG A 188 0.90 3.18 21.42
N ASP A 189 1.33 3.21 20.16
CA ASP A 189 0.48 2.96 18.98
C ASP A 189 0.31 1.47 18.64
N GLN A 190 0.78 0.56 19.52
CA GLN A 190 0.49 -0.88 19.50
C GLN A 190 -0.97 -1.22 19.88
N ARG A 191 -1.94 -0.38 19.49
CA ARG A 191 -3.34 -0.80 19.41
C ARG A 191 -3.41 -1.85 18.31
N ARG A 192 -3.53 -3.13 18.71
CA ARG A 192 -3.80 -4.27 17.83
C ARG A 192 -4.82 -3.85 16.77
N PRO A 193 -4.43 -3.73 15.50
CA PRO A 193 -5.42 -3.49 14.48
C PRO A 193 -6.24 -4.78 14.39
N THR A 194 -7.55 -4.68 14.64
CA THR A 194 -8.55 -5.71 14.31
C THR A 194 -8.68 -5.91 12.79
N SER A 195 -7.67 -5.49 12.01
CA SER A 195 -7.62 -5.63 10.57
C SER A 195 -7.40 -7.09 10.20
N SER A 196 -8.28 -7.60 9.34
CA SER A 196 -8.17 -8.96 8.83
C SER A 196 -6.82 -9.17 8.12
N PRO A 197 -6.06 -10.24 8.44
CA PRO A 197 -4.80 -10.58 7.75
C PRO A 197 -5.00 -10.81 6.25
N ALA A 198 -6.23 -11.00 5.78
CA ALA A 198 -6.57 -11.12 4.37
C ALA A 198 -6.29 -9.84 3.54
N VAL A 199 -6.04 -8.69 4.18
CA VAL A 199 -5.76 -7.44 3.44
C VAL A 199 -4.27 -7.32 3.05
N VAL A 200 -3.38 -8.02 3.77
CA VAL A 200 -1.93 -7.96 3.55
C VAL A 200 -1.60 -8.50 2.15
N ARG A 201 -0.92 -7.68 1.34
CA ARG A 201 -0.39 -8.07 0.01
C ARG A 201 1.12 -8.09 -0.05
N THR A 202 1.78 -7.34 0.82
CA THR A 202 3.24 -7.29 0.91
C THR A 202 3.65 -7.45 2.37
N LEU A 203 4.52 -8.41 2.63
CA LEU A 203 5.06 -8.68 3.96
C LEU A 203 6.58 -8.53 3.90
N ARG A 204 7.17 -7.77 4.82
CA ARG A 204 8.61 -7.70 5.02
C ARG A 204 8.93 -8.21 6.41
N ILE A 205 9.91 -9.09 6.51
CA ILE A 205 10.37 -9.68 7.76
C ILE A 205 11.85 -9.37 7.88
N PHE A 206 12.24 -8.71 8.95
CA PHE A 206 13.61 -8.41 9.30
C PHE A 206 13.92 -9.10 10.61
N ALA A 207 14.83 -10.07 10.61
CA ALA A 207 15.30 -10.77 11.78
C ALA A 207 16.81 -10.66 11.90
N THR A 208 17.30 -10.42 13.12
CA THR A 208 18.74 -10.40 13.41
C THR A 208 19.30 -11.80 13.56
N VAL A 209 20.57 -11.99 13.21
CA VAL A 209 21.28 -13.28 13.21
C VAL A 209 21.20 -14.03 14.56
N ASN A 210 21.17 -13.30 15.68
CA ASN A 210 21.17 -13.87 17.04
C ASN A 210 19.77 -14.13 17.62
N SER A 211 18.68 -13.89 16.88
CA SER A 211 17.34 -14.03 17.47
C SER A 211 16.92 -15.50 17.60
N HIS A 212 16.30 -15.87 18.71
CA HIS A 212 15.70 -17.20 18.89
C HIS A 212 14.57 -17.43 17.85
N ASN A 213 14.93 -18.06 16.73
CA ASN A 213 14.07 -18.21 15.54
C ASN A 213 12.82 -19.10 15.77
N SER A 214 12.79 -19.95 16.80
CA SER A 214 11.72 -20.93 17.01
C SER A 214 10.37 -20.29 17.35
N PHE A 215 10.35 -19.33 18.28
CA PHE A 215 9.12 -18.64 18.68
C PHE A 215 8.54 -17.79 17.54
N GLN A 216 9.40 -17.07 16.84
CA GLN A 216 9.01 -16.21 15.71
C GLN A 216 8.44 -17.05 14.55
N THR A 217 9.09 -18.18 14.24
CA THR A 217 8.58 -19.14 13.26
C THR A 217 7.20 -19.69 13.66
N GLY A 218 6.96 -19.93 14.95
CA GLY A 218 5.66 -20.35 15.49
C GLY A 218 4.56 -19.29 15.35
N ILE A 219 4.89 -18.01 15.47
CA ILE A 219 3.93 -16.93 15.19
C ILE A 219 3.62 -16.88 13.69
N LEU A 220 4.66 -16.94 12.85
CA LEU A 220 4.51 -16.88 11.40
C LEU A 220 3.75 -18.07 10.83
N SER A 221 3.95 -19.28 11.37
CA SER A 221 3.21 -20.48 10.96
C SER A 221 1.70 -20.36 11.18
N ASN A 222 1.28 -19.59 12.18
CA ASN A 222 -0.13 -19.32 12.46
C ASN A 222 -0.69 -18.13 11.67
N ALA A 223 0.16 -17.14 11.34
CA ALA A 223 -0.26 -15.91 10.69
C ALA A 223 -0.28 -16.00 9.15
N LEU A 224 0.74 -16.60 8.54
CA LEU A 224 0.90 -16.69 7.09
C LEU A 224 -0.26 -17.40 6.37
N PRO A 225 -0.83 -18.52 6.88
CA PRO A 225 -1.98 -19.16 6.23
C PRO A 225 -3.21 -18.24 6.13
N LYS A 226 -3.32 -17.25 7.01
CA LYS A 226 -4.44 -16.29 7.03
C LYS A 226 -4.25 -15.14 6.04
N MET A 227 -3.05 -14.97 5.49
CA MET A 227 -2.71 -13.92 4.51
C MET A 227 -2.98 -14.40 3.08
N ILE A 228 -4.22 -14.80 2.78
CA ILE A 228 -4.61 -15.41 1.49
C ILE A 228 -4.37 -14.53 0.24
N ASN A 229 -4.18 -13.23 0.42
CA ASN A 229 -3.93 -12.27 -0.65
C ASN A 229 -2.46 -11.81 -0.73
N LEU A 230 -1.56 -12.48 0.00
CA LEU A 230 -0.14 -12.19 -0.02
C LEU A 230 0.42 -12.42 -1.43
N ARG A 231 1.11 -11.40 -1.95
CA ARG A 231 1.70 -11.41 -3.30
C ARG A 231 3.21 -11.25 -3.26
N ARG A 232 3.73 -10.44 -2.34
CA ARG A 232 5.16 -10.15 -2.23
C ARG A 232 5.65 -10.40 -0.81
N VAL A 233 6.79 -11.06 -0.71
CA VAL A 233 7.46 -11.31 0.56
C VAL A 233 8.91 -10.88 0.47
N HIS A 234 9.38 -10.15 1.47
CA HIS A 234 10.78 -9.86 1.69
C HIS A 234 11.19 -10.46 3.04
N ILE A 235 12.30 -11.20 3.08
CA ILE A 235 12.83 -11.79 4.30
C ILE A 235 14.32 -11.44 4.37
N SER A 236 14.71 -10.73 5.42
CA SER A 236 16.09 -10.55 5.83
C SER A 236 16.31 -11.30 7.14
N SER A 237 17.04 -12.42 7.11
CA SER A 237 17.32 -13.25 8.29
C SER A 237 18.51 -14.18 8.03
N SER A 238 19.00 -14.86 9.07
CA SER A 238 19.98 -15.94 8.92
C SER A 238 19.38 -17.12 8.14
N ALA A 239 20.24 -17.93 7.50
CA ALA A 239 19.80 -19.03 6.63
C ALA A 239 18.83 -20.01 7.35
N ASP A 240 19.09 -20.28 8.63
CA ASP A 240 18.27 -21.17 9.47
C ASP A 240 16.86 -20.62 9.74
N GLY A 241 16.71 -19.29 9.80
CA GLY A 241 15.41 -18.63 10.00
C GLY A 241 14.57 -18.53 8.73
N VAL A 242 15.19 -18.43 7.56
CA VAL A 242 14.49 -18.23 6.28
C VAL A 242 13.80 -19.52 5.80
N LEU A 243 14.47 -20.67 5.88
CA LEU A 243 13.99 -21.94 5.33
C LEU A 243 12.61 -22.38 5.87
N PRO A 244 12.35 -22.37 7.20
CA PRO A 244 11.04 -22.72 7.74
C PRO A 244 9.92 -21.81 7.21
N VAL A 245 10.17 -20.51 7.13
CA VAL A 245 9.20 -19.52 6.65
C VAL A 245 8.88 -19.77 5.17
N LEU A 246 9.89 -20.08 4.35
CA LEU A 246 9.69 -20.40 2.94
C LEU A 246 8.87 -21.68 2.71
N LYS A 247 9.10 -22.73 3.51
CA LYS A 247 8.29 -23.96 3.46
C LYS A 247 6.81 -23.70 3.78
N ILE A 248 6.53 -22.82 4.75
CA ILE A 248 5.16 -22.40 5.07
C ILE A 248 4.56 -21.60 3.91
N LEU A 249 5.32 -20.67 3.31
CA LEU A 249 4.84 -19.88 2.16
C LEU A 249 4.52 -20.75 0.95
N GLN A 250 5.31 -21.79 0.70
CA GLN A 250 5.10 -22.76 -0.38
C GLN A 250 3.75 -23.48 -0.26
N SER A 251 3.29 -23.81 0.96
CA SER A 251 2.00 -24.47 1.16
C SER A 251 0.82 -23.51 1.22
N CYS A 252 1.03 -22.26 1.67
CA CYS A 252 -0.06 -21.33 2.01
C CYS A 252 -0.30 -20.21 0.99
N SER A 253 0.67 -19.90 0.12
CA SER A 253 0.64 -18.68 -0.72
C SER A 253 0.73 -18.99 -2.22
N PRO A 254 -0.32 -19.55 -2.86
CA PRO A 254 -0.29 -19.91 -4.28
C PRO A 254 -0.23 -18.69 -5.22
N LYS A 255 -0.55 -17.49 -4.73
CA LYS A 255 -0.55 -16.23 -5.48
C LYS A 255 0.73 -15.41 -5.30
N LEU A 256 1.75 -15.98 -4.64
CA LEU A 256 3.02 -15.32 -4.41
C LEU A 256 3.71 -15.07 -5.77
N ASN A 257 3.92 -13.80 -6.10
CA ASN A 257 4.55 -13.40 -7.35
C ASN A 257 5.88 -12.67 -7.14
N GLY A 258 6.19 -12.26 -5.91
CA GLY A 258 7.42 -11.58 -5.56
C GLY A 258 8.08 -12.19 -4.33
N LEU A 259 9.35 -12.54 -4.46
CA LEU A 259 10.17 -13.04 -3.37
C LEU A 259 11.49 -12.26 -3.32
N SER A 260 11.82 -11.73 -2.16
CA SER A 260 13.08 -11.04 -1.90
C SER A 260 13.73 -11.63 -0.66
N LEU A 261 14.99 -12.03 -0.79
CA LEU A 261 15.76 -12.68 0.26
C LEU A 261 17.04 -11.88 0.51
N HIS A 262 17.35 -11.64 1.77
CA HIS A 262 18.60 -11.06 2.23
C HIS A 262 19.16 -11.96 3.34
N VAL A 263 20.26 -12.66 3.04
CA VAL A 263 20.82 -13.69 3.91
C VAL A 263 22.30 -13.37 4.15
N PRO A 264 22.63 -12.71 5.27
CA PRO A 264 24.00 -12.28 5.53
C PRO A 264 24.95 -13.46 5.79
N ASP A 265 24.48 -14.50 6.49
CA ASP A 265 25.36 -15.52 7.09
C ASP A 265 25.65 -16.73 6.21
N GLY A 266 25.00 -16.87 5.04
CA GLY A 266 25.30 -17.98 4.14
C GLY A 266 24.26 -18.34 3.09
N LEU A 267 24.61 -19.33 2.28
CA LEU A 267 23.76 -19.89 1.22
C LEU A 267 22.83 -20.98 1.79
N PHE A 268 21.63 -21.09 1.23
CA PHE A 268 20.79 -22.27 1.38
C PHE A 268 20.22 -22.68 0.01
N GLU A 269 19.84 -23.95 -0.10
CA GLU A 269 19.47 -24.56 -1.37
C GLU A 269 18.08 -24.09 -1.86
N LEU A 270 18.08 -23.18 -2.85
CA LEU A 270 16.85 -22.64 -3.46
C LEU A 270 16.11 -23.65 -4.34
N SER A 271 16.78 -24.70 -4.84
CA SER A 271 16.16 -25.76 -5.68
C SER A 271 15.04 -26.50 -4.97
N THR A 272 15.03 -26.50 -3.64
CA THR A 272 13.98 -27.16 -2.84
C THR A 272 12.64 -26.42 -2.85
N LEU A 273 12.60 -25.17 -3.33
CA LEU A 273 11.43 -24.32 -3.31
C LEU A 273 10.56 -24.52 -4.55
N THR A 274 9.37 -25.09 -4.41
CA THR A 274 8.41 -25.22 -5.51
C THR A 274 7.35 -24.12 -5.47
N LEU A 275 7.78 -22.87 -5.61
CA LEU A 275 6.85 -21.74 -5.71
C LEU A 275 6.24 -21.69 -7.12
N ASN A 276 5.04 -21.13 -7.27
CA ASN A 276 4.39 -21.01 -8.59
C ASN A 276 4.39 -19.54 -9.02
N HIS A 277 4.70 -19.30 -10.31
CA HIS A 277 4.55 -18.00 -10.96
C HIS A 277 5.31 -16.81 -10.32
N ILE A 278 6.55 -17.01 -9.88
CA ILE A 278 7.40 -15.91 -9.44
C ILE A 278 7.74 -15.00 -10.63
N ALA A 279 7.34 -13.73 -10.52
CA ALA A 279 7.62 -12.68 -11.48
C ALA A 279 8.76 -11.77 -11.02
N ASN A 280 8.88 -11.55 -9.71
CA ASN A 280 9.90 -10.68 -9.13
C ASN A 280 10.75 -11.49 -8.15
N PHE A 281 12.03 -11.66 -8.45
CA PHE A 281 12.95 -12.36 -7.58
C PHE A 281 14.13 -11.46 -7.22
N ALA A 282 14.44 -11.40 -5.92
CA ALA A 282 15.60 -10.69 -5.42
C ALA A 282 16.35 -11.55 -4.40
N TYR A 283 17.66 -11.66 -4.52
CA TYR A 283 18.51 -12.38 -3.60
C TYR A 283 19.76 -11.58 -3.30
N HIS A 284 20.07 -11.40 -2.03
CA HIS A 284 21.24 -10.70 -1.53
C HIS A 284 21.94 -11.62 -0.53
N GLY A 285 23.16 -12.04 -0.83
CA GLY A 285 23.93 -12.99 -0.02
C GLY A 285 25.31 -12.45 0.33
N GLY A 286 25.70 -12.55 1.60
CA GLY A 286 26.96 -12.01 2.14
C GLY A 286 28.18 -12.95 2.09
N GLY A 287 28.08 -14.13 1.48
CA GLY A 287 29.09 -15.18 1.61
C GLY A 287 30.38 -14.92 0.81
N SER A 288 31.48 -14.60 1.50
CA SER A 288 32.86 -14.62 0.98
C SER A 288 33.53 -16.01 1.07
N GLY A 289 32.83 -17.03 1.59
CA GLY A 289 33.39 -18.35 1.83
C GLY A 289 33.39 -19.24 0.60
N ASN A 290 34.45 -20.04 0.44
CA ASN A 290 34.67 -21.10 -0.57
C ASN A 290 33.62 -22.25 -0.57
N GLY A 291 32.42 -22.03 0.00
CA GLY A 291 31.31 -22.98 -0.04
C GLY A 291 30.73 -23.03 -1.45
N GLY A 292 30.77 -24.21 -2.05
CA GLY A 292 30.48 -24.46 -3.47
C GLY A 292 29.22 -23.79 -4.02
N ALA A 293 29.32 -23.48 -5.30
CA ALA A 293 28.33 -22.83 -6.16
C ALA A 293 26.95 -23.51 -6.15
N GLN A 294 26.14 -23.25 -5.14
CA GLN A 294 24.70 -23.43 -5.21
C GLN A 294 24.13 -22.26 -6.02
N ASN A 295 24.33 -22.33 -7.33
CA ASN A 295 23.87 -21.32 -8.27
C ASN A 295 22.33 -21.31 -8.27
N PRO A 296 21.66 -20.13 -8.24
CA PRO A 296 20.21 -20.04 -8.36
C PRO A 296 19.65 -20.59 -9.69
N HIS A 297 20.52 -21.10 -10.59
CA HIS A 297 20.21 -21.65 -11.90
C HIS A 297 18.98 -22.56 -11.94
N ALA A 298 18.87 -23.57 -11.05
CA ALA A 298 17.74 -24.49 -11.05
C ALA A 298 16.41 -23.77 -10.75
N PHE A 299 16.41 -22.92 -9.73
CA PHE A 299 15.25 -22.10 -9.35
C PHE A 299 14.87 -21.09 -10.45
N LEU A 300 15.85 -20.43 -11.06
CA LEU A 300 15.61 -19.49 -12.15
C LEU A 300 15.08 -20.18 -13.41
N ALA A 301 15.60 -21.37 -13.72
CA ALA A 301 15.11 -22.17 -14.85
C ALA A 301 13.65 -22.59 -14.65
N GLN A 302 13.25 -22.94 -13.43
CA GLN A 302 11.86 -23.25 -13.09
C GLN A 302 10.90 -22.06 -13.33
N HIS A 303 11.38 -20.83 -13.13
CA HIS A 303 10.58 -19.60 -13.31
C HIS A 303 10.88 -18.84 -14.60
N ARG A 304 11.56 -19.48 -15.55
CA ARG A 304 12.05 -18.85 -16.77
C ARG A 304 10.99 -18.08 -17.56
N SER A 305 9.76 -18.59 -17.62
CA SER A 305 8.67 -17.97 -18.40
C SER A 305 7.97 -16.81 -17.66
N THR A 306 7.96 -16.81 -16.33
CA THR A 306 7.19 -15.85 -15.53
C THR A 306 8.02 -14.68 -15.01
N LEU A 307 9.34 -14.86 -14.90
CA LEU A 307 10.24 -13.88 -14.32
C LEU A 307 10.32 -12.61 -15.18
N ARG A 308 10.15 -11.46 -14.53
CA ARG A 308 10.18 -10.10 -15.13
C ARG A 308 11.20 -9.20 -14.45
N THR A 309 11.39 -9.35 -13.14
CA THR A 309 12.35 -8.57 -12.34
C THR A 309 13.31 -9.52 -11.66
N LEU A 310 14.60 -9.30 -11.84
CA LEU A 310 15.67 -10.08 -11.24
C LEU A 310 16.65 -9.16 -10.52
N SER A 311 16.89 -9.37 -9.23
CA SER A 311 18.03 -8.81 -8.49
C SER A 311 18.85 -9.93 -7.88
N LEU A 312 20.11 -10.08 -8.25
CA LEU A 312 21.01 -11.06 -7.64
C LEU A 312 22.27 -10.35 -7.19
N GLU A 313 22.53 -10.38 -5.90
CA GLU A 313 23.72 -9.82 -5.30
C GLU A 313 24.47 -10.92 -4.57
N ASN A 314 25.45 -11.49 -5.26
CA ASN A 314 26.39 -12.43 -4.67
C ASN A 314 27.71 -12.37 -5.45
N PRO A 315 28.78 -11.86 -4.85
CA PRO A 315 30.09 -11.73 -5.50
C PRO A 315 30.69 -13.05 -6.02
N ALA A 316 30.25 -14.20 -5.49
CA ALA A 316 30.74 -15.53 -5.90
C ALA A 316 29.92 -16.15 -7.05
N TRP A 317 28.75 -15.60 -7.38
CA TRP A 317 27.88 -16.19 -8.39
C TRP A 317 28.26 -15.76 -9.81
N VAL A 318 28.14 -16.71 -10.74
CA VAL A 318 28.29 -16.49 -12.17
C VAL A 318 26.93 -16.14 -12.76
N PHE A 319 26.88 -15.14 -13.65
CA PHE A 319 25.64 -14.71 -14.29
C PHE A 319 24.94 -15.87 -15.04
N PRO A 320 23.70 -16.24 -14.66
CA PRO A 320 23.03 -17.43 -15.18
C PRO A 320 22.25 -17.14 -16.47
N ALA A 321 22.94 -16.76 -17.55
CA ALA A 321 22.31 -16.36 -18.82
C ALA A 321 21.36 -17.45 -19.37
N ASP A 322 21.76 -18.72 -19.29
CA ASP A 322 21.02 -19.84 -19.89
C ASP A 322 19.73 -20.20 -19.14
N ALA A 323 19.65 -19.88 -17.84
CA ALA A 323 18.46 -20.10 -17.03
C ALA A 323 17.37 -19.03 -17.25
N LEU A 324 17.72 -17.89 -17.86
CA LEU A 324 16.85 -16.73 -17.96
C LEU A 324 16.16 -16.65 -19.33
N SER A 325 14.93 -16.14 -19.34
CA SER A 325 14.26 -15.67 -20.55
C SER A 325 14.43 -14.16 -20.65
N LEU A 326 15.55 -13.72 -21.23
CA LEU A 326 15.91 -12.30 -21.34
C LEU A 326 14.84 -11.46 -22.06
N ARG A 327 14.02 -12.08 -22.91
CA ARG A 327 12.92 -11.42 -23.64
C ARG A 327 11.78 -10.94 -22.74
N ASN A 328 11.57 -11.59 -21.60
CA ASN A 328 10.48 -11.29 -20.66
C ASN A 328 10.93 -10.37 -19.52
N LEU A 329 12.24 -10.12 -19.39
CA LEU A 329 12.80 -9.31 -18.32
C LEU A 329 12.65 -7.82 -18.61
N THR A 330 12.17 -7.12 -17.59
CA THR A 330 12.01 -5.66 -17.56
C THR A 330 13.07 -5.02 -16.66
N HIS A 331 13.53 -5.72 -15.62
CA HIS A 331 14.48 -5.19 -14.65
C HIS A 331 15.53 -6.24 -14.33
N ILE A 332 16.80 -5.91 -14.51
CA ILE A 332 17.94 -6.76 -14.15
C ILE A 332 18.90 -5.97 -13.27
N HIS A 333 19.14 -6.47 -12.07
CA HIS A 333 20.19 -6.05 -11.17
C HIS A 333 21.08 -7.26 -10.87
N PHE A 334 22.37 -7.17 -11.19
CA PHE A 334 23.30 -8.28 -10.95
C PHE A 334 24.62 -7.75 -10.40
N LEU A 335 25.02 -8.26 -9.24
CA LEU A 335 26.33 -8.09 -8.64
C LEU A 335 26.97 -9.47 -8.51
N GLY A 336 28.04 -9.71 -9.27
CA GLY A 336 28.71 -11.02 -9.31
C GLY A 336 29.80 -11.12 -10.36
N GLN A 337 30.02 -12.33 -10.86
CA GLN A 337 31.06 -12.65 -11.84
C GLN A 337 30.46 -12.91 -13.22
N PHE A 338 31.15 -12.43 -14.25
CA PHE A 338 30.94 -12.84 -15.63
C PHE A 338 32.13 -13.71 -16.07
N PRO A 339 31.89 -14.84 -16.76
CA PRO A 339 32.97 -15.62 -17.36
C PRO A 339 33.77 -14.76 -18.35
N LEU A 340 35.09 -14.97 -18.43
CA LEU A 340 36.00 -14.14 -19.23
C LEU A 340 35.63 -14.05 -20.72
N ASN A 341 35.00 -15.09 -21.27
CA ASN A 341 34.54 -15.16 -22.67
C ASN A 341 33.01 -15.09 -22.81
N SER A 342 32.32 -14.54 -21.81
CA SER A 342 30.86 -14.55 -21.80
C SER A 342 30.28 -13.51 -22.76
N GLN A 343 29.45 -13.96 -23.68
CA GLN A 343 28.57 -13.12 -24.50
C GLN A 343 27.30 -12.69 -23.73
N ALA A 344 27.24 -12.90 -22.41
CA ALA A 344 26.03 -12.64 -21.62
C ALA A 344 25.55 -11.19 -21.69
N ILE A 345 26.45 -10.21 -21.72
CA ILE A 345 26.04 -8.81 -21.80
C ILE A 345 25.49 -8.50 -23.20
N GLY A 346 26.18 -8.93 -24.26
CA GLY A 346 25.66 -8.84 -25.63
C GLY A 346 24.31 -9.53 -25.80
N THR A 347 24.11 -10.71 -25.22
CA THR A 347 22.82 -11.41 -25.28
C THR A 347 21.72 -10.69 -24.51
N ILE A 348 22.00 -10.10 -23.34
CA ILE A 348 21.06 -9.25 -22.59
C ILE A 348 20.64 -8.05 -23.43
N LEU A 349 21.58 -7.35 -24.06
CA LEU A 349 21.28 -6.15 -24.85
C LEU A 349 20.50 -6.51 -26.13
N ASN A 350 20.87 -7.59 -26.82
CA ASN A 350 20.23 -8.02 -28.06
C ASN A 350 18.82 -8.59 -27.84
N HIS A 351 18.60 -9.32 -26.74
CA HIS A 351 17.33 -10.00 -26.46
C HIS A 351 16.43 -9.27 -25.46
N GLY A 352 16.99 -8.35 -24.66
CA GLY A 352 16.31 -7.56 -23.62
C GLY A 352 15.55 -6.36 -24.18
N ARG A 353 14.74 -6.55 -25.22
CA ARG A 353 14.00 -5.43 -25.84
C ARG A 353 13.01 -4.77 -24.88
N GLN A 354 12.46 -5.54 -23.93
CA GLN A 354 11.52 -5.09 -22.90
C GLN A 354 12.22 -4.54 -21.64
N LEU A 355 13.55 -4.49 -21.63
CA LEU A 355 14.33 -4.09 -20.46
C LEU A 355 14.23 -2.59 -20.20
N GLU A 356 13.62 -2.22 -19.08
CA GLU A 356 13.44 -0.86 -18.60
C GLU A 356 14.59 -0.43 -17.66
N SER A 357 15.17 -1.38 -16.92
CA SER A 357 16.26 -1.13 -15.98
C SER A 357 17.34 -2.21 -16.06
N LEU A 358 18.60 -1.79 -16.16
CA LEU A 358 19.78 -2.65 -16.19
C LEU A 358 20.88 -2.09 -15.29
N SER A 359 21.25 -2.85 -14.27
CA SER A 359 22.39 -2.57 -13.40
C SER A 359 23.27 -3.82 -13.32
N LEU A 360 24.49 -3.71 -13.83
CA LEU A 360 25.46 -4.79 -13.82
C LEU A 360 26.71 -4.31 -13.09
N THR A 361 27.05 -4.98 -12.00
CA THR A 361 28.25 -4.74 -11.20
C THR A 361 29.10 -6.00 -11.26
N SER A 362 30.16 -5.99 -12.06
CA SER A 362 31.09 -7.11 -12.13
C SER A 362 32.35 -6.86 -11.31
N MET A 363 32.81 -7.88 -10.59
CA MET A 363 34.10 -7.82 -9.88
C MET A 363 35.32 -8.12 -10.78
N ASN A 364 35.11 -8.51 -12.05
CA ASN A 364 36.21 -8.89 -12.94
C ASN A 364 36.68 -7.71 -13.80
N ARG A 365 37.91 -7.23 -13.57
CA ARG A 365 38.50 -6.05 -14.26
C ARG A 365 38.95 -6.30 -15.71
N ARG A 366 38.64 -7.46 -16.29
CA ARG A 366 39.16 -7.92 -17.60
C ARG A 366 38.07 -8.44 -18.54
N LEU A 367 36.94 -7.73 -18.65
CA LEU A 367 35.97 -7.98 -19.72
C LEU A 367 36.56 -7.46 -21.04
N THR A 368 36.91 -8.37 -21.95
CA THR A 368 37.38 -8.04 -23.31
C THR A 368 36.32 -8.43 -24.33
N ASP A 369 35.18 -7.74 -24.30
CA ASP A 369 34.11 -7.92 -25.28
C ASP A 369 34.17 -6.78 -26.31
N ARG A 370 34.58 -7.10 -27.55
CA ARG A 370 34.72 -6.14 -28.65
C ARG A 370 33.36 -5.63 -29.16
N ASP A 371 32.28 -6.38 -28.95
CA ASP A 371 30.94 -6.06 -29.44
C ASP A 371 30.06 -5.38 -28.38
N LEU A 372 30.56 -5.29 -27.14
CA LEU A 372 29.89 -4.62 -26.03
C LEU A 372 29.62 -3.14 -26.32
N PHE A 373 30.60 -2.44 -26.89
CA PHE A 373 30.47 -1.00 -27.13
C PHE A 373 29.43 -0.66 -28.21
N PRO A 374 29.44 -1.30 -29.40
CA PRO A 374 28.34 -1.18 -30.36
C PRO A 374 26.97 -1.53 -29.74
N SER A 375 26.89 -2.60 -28.96
CA SER A 375 25.64 -3.05 -28.33
C SER A 375 25.09 -2.07 -27.30
N ILE A 376 25.95 -1.45 -26.47
CA ILE A 376 25.55 -0.39 -25.53
C ILE A 376 25.10 0.86 -26.29
N ALA A 377 25.84 1.28 -27.30
CA ALA A 377 25.51 2.46 -28.10
C ALA A 377 24.17 2.28 -28.84
N GLU A 378 23.89 1.09 -29.36
CA GLU A 378 22.60 0.74 -29.97
C GLU A 378 21.47 0.66 -28.93
N PHE A 379 21.70 0.05 -27.77
CA PHE A 379 20.72 -0.04 -26.69
C PHE A 379 20.31 1.31 -26.11
N LEU A 380 21.27 2.25 -25.96
CA LEU A 380 21.02 3.59 -25.46
C LEU A 380 20.36 4.50 -26.52
N ARG A 381 20.41 4.13 -27.80
CA ARG A 381 19.82 4.90 -28.90
C ARG A 381 18.29 4.88 -28.78
N GLY A 382 17.74 5.92 -28.16
CA GLY A 382 16.29 6.09 -27.95
C GLY A 382 15.79 5.83 -26.52
N ARG A 383 16.68 5.68 -25.52
CA ARG A 383 16.28 5.46 -24.11
C ARG A 383 16.96 6.46 -23.17
N CYS A 384 16.18 7.29 -22.48
CA CYS A 384 16.68 8.24 -21.47
C CYS A 384 16.90 7.55 -20.11
N ARG A 385 18.12 7.01 -19.88
CA ARG A 385 18.75 6.87 -18.54
C ARG A 385 20.11 6.13 -18.63
N PRO A 386 21.24 6.78 -18.34
CA PRO A 386 22.51 6.08 -18.17
C PRO A 386 22.59 5.39 -16.79
N SER A 387 23.02 4.13 -16.77
CA SER A 387 23.16 3.27 -15.57
C SER A 387 24.60 3.29 -15.02
N PRO A 388 24.86 2.72 -13.81
CA PRO A 388 26.13 2.87 -13.09
C PRO A 388 27.28 1.96 -13.59
N ILE A 389 27.21 1.45 -14.82
CA ILE A 389 28.25 0.64 -15.49
C ILE A 389 29.59 1.40 -15.65
N GLN A 390 29.61 2.70 -15.36
CA GLN A 390 30.73 3.63 -15.57
C GLN A 390 32.06 3.19 -14.95
N LYS A 391 32.05 2.52 -13.79
CA LYS A 391 33.26 2.03 -13.10
C LYS A 391 34.10 1.04 -13.91
N ALA A 392 33.47 0.26 -14.80
CA ALA A 392 34.17 -0.79 -15.56
C ALA A 392 34.68 -0.29 -16.93
N VAL A 393 34.19 0.85 -17.41
CA VAL A 393 34.39 1.31 -18.79
C VAL A 393 35.13 2.66 -18.85
N GLY A 394 35.51 3.25 -17.71
CA GLY A 394 36.35 4.45 -17.64
C GLY A 394 35.63 5.77 -17.97
N PHE A 395 34.32 5.85 -17.71
CA PHE A 395 33.46 6.98 -18.11
C PHE A 395 33.33 8.09 -17.06
N ASP A 396 34.14 8.04 -16.00
CA ASP A 396 33.91 8.69 -14.70
C ASP A 396 33.70 10.22 -14.79
N ALA A 397 34.42 10.93 -15.65
CA ALA A 397 34.29 12.38 -15.82
C ALA A 397 33.39 12.79 -16.99
N SER A 398 33.38 12.02 -18.08
CA SER A 398 32.62 12.34 -19.30
C SER A 398 31.10 12.30 -19.10
N VAL A 399 30.62 11.49 -18.16
CA VAL A 399 29.17 11.38 -17.84
C VAL A 399 28.66 12.66 -17.20
N TRP A 400 29.48 13.32 -16.38
CA TRP A 400 29.10 14.58 -15.72
C TRP A 400 28.78 15.67 -16.75
N GLY A 401 29.45 15.67 -17.90
CA GLY A 401 29.18 16.61 -18.99
C GLY A 401 27.82 16.41 -19.69
N VAL A 402 27.20 15.23 -19.56
CA VAL A 402 25.91 14.91 -20.19
C VAL A 402 24.74 15.22 -19.25
N LEU A 403 24.98 15.30 -17.94
CA LEU A 403 23.95 15.53 -16.92
C LEU A 403 23.06 16.77 -17.21
N PRO A 404 23.56 17.93 -17.67
CA PRO A 404 22.71 19.09 -17.95
C PRO A 404 21.61 18.85 -18.98
N SER A 405 21.80 17.87 -19.88
CA SER A 405 20.81 17.52 -20.90
C SER A 405 19.62 16.70 -20.35
N LEU A 406 19.72 16.22 -19.11
CA LEU A 406 18.70 15.37 -18.46
C LEU A 406 17.70 16.21 -17.64
N THR A 407 16.99 17.13 -18.29
CA THR A 407 16.10 18.12 -17.63
C THR A 407 14.92 17.54 -16.86
N GLY A 408 14.60 16.26 -17.05
CA GLY A 408 13.55 15.53 -16.31
C GLY A 408 14.05 14.71 -15.12
N LEU A 409 15.35 14.77 -14.79
CA LEU A 409 15.95 13.96 -13.74
C LEU A 409 15.61 14.51 -12.34
N LYS A 410 14.96 13.69 -11.50
CA LYS A 410 14.58 14.06 -10.12
C LYS A 410 15.46 13.46 -9.03
N GLY A 411 16.05 12.30 -9.28
CA GLY A 411 17.01 11.64 -8.39
C GLY A 411 18.29 11.30 -9.15
N LEU A 412 19.45 11.58 -8.55
CA LEU A 412 20.76 11.30 -9.16
C LEU A 412 21.62 10.48 -8.19
N GLY A 413 21.99 9.27 -8.59
CA GLY A 413 23.01 8.45 -7.94
C GLY A 413 24.26 8.39 -8.82
N ILE A 414 25.34 9.03 -8.40
CA ILE A 414 26.57 9.10 -9.21
C ILE A 414 27.83 9.03 -8.33
N THR A 415 28.94 8.57 -8.92
CA THR A 415 30.24 8.60 -8.24
C THR A 415 30.84 10.01 -8.36
N TYR A 416 31.23 10.61 -7.24
CA TYR A 416 31.84 11.93 -7.22
C TYR A 416 33.33 11.83 -7.59
N PRO A 417 33.79 12.39 -8.74
CA PRO A 417 35.19 12.31 -9.15
C PRO A 417 36.06 13.15 -8.22
N ARG A 418 37.26 12.67 -7.90
CA ARG A 418 38.21 13.40 -7.04
C ARG A 418 38.65 14.74 -7.63
N ASP A 419 38.67 14.81 -8.96
CA ASP A 419 39.19 15.97 -9.70
C ASP A 419 38.08 16.96 -10.08
N LEU A 420 36.83 16.72 -9.67
CA LEU A 420 35.70 17.60 -9.96
C LEU A 420 35.50 18.61 -8.82
N ALA A 421 35.64 19.90 -9.13
CA ALA A 421 35.37 20.96 -8.17
C ALA A 421 33.85 21.03 -7.81
N PRO A 422 33.47 21.19 -6.53
CA PRO A 422 32.07 21.25 -6.10
C PRO A 422 31.24 22.31 -6.84
N GLY A 423 31.83 23.48 -7.08
CA GLY A 423 31.19 24.55 -7.84
C GLY A 423 30.89 24.17 -9.30
N LEU A 424 31.71 23.32 -9.93
CA LEU A 424 31.44 22.84 -11.29
C LEU A 424 30.41 21.69 -11.29
N ALA A 425 30.46 20.82 -10.29
CA ALA A 425 29.47 19.76 -10.08
C ALA A 425 28.03 20.31 -9.98
N ALA A 426 27.88 21.45 -9.29
CA ALA A 426 26.62 22.19 -9.16
C ALA A 426 26.01 22.61 -10.50
N TRP A 427 26.85 23.06 -11.44
CA TRP A 427 26.43 23.48 -12.78
C TRP A 427 26.05 22.30 -13.67
N LEU A 428 26.67 21.15 -13.45
CA LEU A 428 26.46 19.96 -14.26
C LEU A 428 25.16 19.22 -13.88
N ILE A 429 24.71 19.33 -12.64
CA ILE A 429 23.52 18.64 -12.16
C ILE A 429 22.25 19.44 -12.51
N PRO A 430 21.24 18.82 -13.17
CA PRO A 430 19.97 19.50 -13.47
C PRO A 430 19.29 20.05 -12.22
N ARG A 431 18.72 21.26 -12.35
CA ARG A 431 17.94 21.90 -11.27
C ARG A 431 16.68 21.12 -10.87
N SER A 432 16.24 20.18 -11.70
CA SER A 432 15.13 19.27 -11.44
C SER A 432 15.45 18.21 -10.39
N VAL A 433 16.72 18.01 -10.04
CA VAL A 433 17.16 17.01 -9.06
C VAL A 433 16.83 17.47 -7.65
N VAL A 434 16.03 16.67 -6.93
CA VAL A 434 15.58 16.92 -5.56
C VAL A 434 16.31 16.02 -4.55
N SER A 435 16.86 14.89 -5.02
CA SER A 435 17.65 13.96 -4.24
C SER A 435 18.97 13.61 -4.91
N LEU A 436 20.05 13.62 -4.10
CA LEU A 436 21.41 13.36 -4.53
C LEU A 436 22.06 12.26 -3.67
N THR A 437 22.52 11.20 -4.34
CA THR A 437 23.30 10.11 -3.75
C THR A 437 24.70 10.12 -4.34
N LEU A 438 25.72 10.35 -3.50
CA LEU A 438 27.12 10.41 -3.92
C LEU A 438 27.88 9.17 -3.44
N ASN A 439 28.44 8.43 -4.40
CA ASN A 439 29.26 7.24 -4.16
C ASN A 439 30.77 7.53 -4.34
N GLY A 440 31.64 6.78 -3.65
CA GLY A 440 33.09 6.76 -3.94
C GLY A 440 34.01 7.70 -3.14
N LEU A 441 33.49 8.42 -2.15
CA LEU A 441 34.25 9.43 -1.39
C LEU A 441 35.25 8.89 -0.34
N VAL A 442 35.34 7.56 -0.17
CA VAL A 442 35.98 6.95 1.02
C VAL A 442 37.51 6.92 0.96
N ALA A 443 38.15 6.98 -0.20
CA ALA A 443 39.57 6.64 -0.30
C ALA A 443 40.55 7.85 -0.22
N GLY A 444 40.16 8.95 0.44
CA GLY A 444 41.02 10.14 0.60
C GLY A 444 40.82 10.98 1.87
N MET A 445 39.67 10.89 2.54
CA MET A 445 39.47 11.51 3.86
C MET A 445 40.14 10.65 4.93
N ARG A 446 41.26 11.13 5.49
CA ARG A 446 41.85 10.52 6.69
C ARG A 446 40.84 10.66 7.83
N ILE A 447 40.24 9.55 8.25
CA ILE A 447 39.45 9.47 9.47
C ILE A 447 40.40 9.75 10.63
N SER A 448 40.45 11.00 11.10
CA SER A 448 41.01 11.30 12.42
C SER A 448 40.01 10.82 13.48
N ALA A 449 40.49 10.50 14.69
CA ALA A 449 39.74 9.82 15.75
C ALA A 449 38.42 10.49 16.20
N SER A 450 38.11 11.71 15.74
CA SER A 450 36.85 12.44 15.98
C SER A 450 35.88 12.46 14.78
N GLY A 451 35.76 11.34 14.05
CA GLY A 451 35.15 11.17 12.71
C GLY A 451 33.76 11.75 12.35
N CYS A 452 33.14 12.62 13.14
CA CYS A 452 31.87 13.29 12.84
C CYS A 452 32.00 14.65 12.13
N LEU A 453 33.04 15.45 12.40
CA LEU A 453 33.09 16.86 11.94
C LEU A 453 33.36 17.00 10.42
N GLN A 454 34.26 16.20 9.86
CA GLN A 454 34.67 16.37 8.45
C GLN A 454 33.59 15.97 7.43
N VAL A 455 32.76 14.98 7.75
CA VAL A 455 31.65 14.59 6.86
C VAL A 455 30.57 15.66 6.86
N TYR A 456 30.30 16.28 8.01
CA TYR A 456 29.34 17.38 8.12
C TYR A 456 29.80 18.59 7.30
N ASP A 457 31.03 19.07 7.50
CA ASP A 457 31.56 20.24 6.79
C ASP A 457 31.60 20.03 5.27
N PHE A 458 31.87 18.80 4.84
CA PHE A 458 31.84 18.43 3.43
C PHE A 458 30.42 18.44 2.84
N VAL A 459 29.45 17.82 3.54
CA VAL A 459 28.05 17.83 3.10
C VAL A 459 27.50 19.26 3.11
N ALA A 460 27.83 20.06 4.13
CA ALA A 460 27.50 21.47 4.22
C ALA A 460 28.09 22.24 3.03
N GLY A 461 29.38 22.11 2.76
CA GLY A 461 30.04 22.78 1.64
C GLY A 461 29.44 22.39 0.28
N ILE A 462 29.09 21.12 0.08
CA ILE A 462 28.38 20.65 -1.11
C ILE A 462 27.02 21.33 -1.27
N VAL A 463 26.21 21.33 -0.22
CA VAL A 463 24.86 21.89 -0.26
C VAL A 463 24.90 23.41 -0.41
N GLU A 464 25.73 24.10 0.37
CA GLU A 464 25.87 25.55 0.38
C GLU A 464 26.44 26.10 -0.92
N GLN A 465 27.47 25.46 -1.47
CA GLN A 465 28.15 25.96 -2.66
C GLN A 465 27.52 25.46 -3.97
N GLY A 466 26.74 24.37 -3.93
CA GLY A 466 26.34 23.70 -5.16
C GLY A 466 24.90 23.22 -5.29
N PHE A 467 24.21 22.86 -4.20
CA PHE A 467 22.92 22.16 -4.29
C PHE A 467 21.83 22.73 -3.38
N PRO A 468 21.52 24.03 -3.45
CA PRO A 468 20.54 24.67 -2.56
C PRO A 468 19.09 24.19 -2.77
N MET A 469 18.82 23.46 -3.86
CA MET A 469 17.51 22.88 -4.17
C MET A 469 17.28 21.48 -3.56
N VAL A 470 18.35 20.82 -3.10
CA VAL A 470 18.27 19.46 -2.56
C VAL A 470 17.68 19.49 -1.17
N ARG A 471 16.73 18.60 -0.91
CA ARG A 471 16.05 18.48 0.39
C ARG A 471 16.64 17.38 1.25
N VAL A 472 17.16 16.34 0.62
CA VAL A 472 17.77 15.18 1.28
C VAL A 472 19.05 14.82 0.55
N VAL A 473 20.13 14.65 1.31
CA VAL A 473 21.43 14.19 0.80
C VAL A 473 21.73 12.82 1.38
N ARG A 474 22.19 11.88 0.54
CA ARG A 474 22.77 10.61 0.97
C ARG A 474 24.24 10.56 0.60
N VAL A 475 25.09 10.33 1.59
CA VAL A 475 26.53 10.08 1.44
C VAL A 475 26.83 8.80 2.19
N ALA A 476 27.31 7.80 1.44
CA ALA A 476 27.44 6.43 1.91
C ALA A 476 26.10 5.88 2.48
N SER A 477 26.06 5.51 3.76
CA SER A 477 24.90 4.94 4.46
C SER A 477 24.15 5.96 5.33
N THR A 478 24.54 7.23 5.30
CA THR A 478 23.94 8.27 6.15
C THR A 478 23.09 9.23 5.31
N TYR A 479 21.94 9.60 5.87
CA TYR A 479 21.00 10.55 5.30
C TYR A 479 21.02 11.85 6.09
N TRP A 480 20.90 12.98 5.39
CA TRP A 480 20.78 14.32 5.98
C TRP A 480 19.57 15.05 5.39
N THR A 481 18.76 15.67 6.25
CA THR A 481 17.77 16.67 5.83
C THR A 481 18.47 18.02 5.66
N VAL A 482 18.14 18.73 4.58
CA VAL A 482 18.56 20.11 4.36
C VAL A 482 17.41 21.04 4.75
N HIS A 483 17.57 21.76 5.86
CA HIS A 483 16.65 22.80 6.29
C HIS A 483 17.13 24.16 5.80
N ARG A 484 16.25 24.92 5.16
CA ARG A 484 16.56 26.29 4.74
C ARG A 484 16.19 27.25 5.87
N LYS A 485 17.18 27.94 6.44
CA LYS A 485 16.90 28.95 7.46
C LYS A 485 16.14 30.10 6.79
N LYS A 486 14.92 30.39 7.26
CA LYS A 486 14.20 31.58 6.80
C LYS A 486 15.05 32.79 7.15
N LYS A 487 15.29 33.68 6.18
CA LYS A 487 15.98 34.95 6.44
C LYS A 487 15.24 35.65 7.58
N SER A 488 15.88 35.72 8.75
CA SER A 488 15.43 36.60 9.81
C SER A 488 15.51 38.02 9.20
N GLY A 489 14.50 38.87 9.40
CA GLY A 489 14.42 40.17 8.72
C GLY A 489 15.56 41.17 9.02
N ARG A 490 16.65 40.73 9.66
CA ARG A 490 17.84 41.54 9.90
C ARG A 490 18.66 41.64 8.61
N LYS A 491 18.80 42.88 8.13
CA LYS A 491 19.70 43.26 7.03
C LYS A 491 21.12 42.76 7.36
N GLY A 492 21.57 41.72 6.65
CA GLY A 492 22.96 41.24 6.70
C GLY A 492 23.15 39.75 7.00
N GLU A 493 22.13 39.02 7.46
CA GLU A 493 22.24 37.55 7.60
C GLU A 493 21.92 36.88 6.25
N ASP A 494 22.95 36.33 5.61
CA ASP A 494 22.75 35.49 4.44
C ASP A 494 22.01 34.19 4.85
N GLY A 495 21.10 33.75 3.99
CA GLY A 495 20.21 32.63 4.30
C GLY A 495 20.99 31.32 4.34
N GLY A 496 21.50 30.96 5.51
CA GLY A 496 22.23 29.72 5.73
C GLY A 496 21.33 28.47 5.67
N PHE A 497 21.99 27.32 5.58
CA PHE A 497 21.35 26.01 5.63
C PHE A 497 21.66 25.34 6.97
N GLU A 498 20.74 24.53 7.44
CA GLU A 498 20.94 23.69 8.62
C GLU A 498 20.78 22.23 8.18
N LEU A 499 21.80 21.42 8.45
CA LEU A 499 21.80 20.00 8.11
C LEU A 499 21.44 19.17 9.35
N GLU A 500 20.37 18.40 9.24
CA GLU A 500 19.95 17.46 10.28
C GLU A 500 20.27 16.03 9.85
N ARG A 501 21.23 15.40 10.52
CA ARG A 501 21.57 13.98 10.28
C ARG A 501 20.43 13.08 10.77
N TRP A 502 20.02 12.11 9.95
CA TRP A 502 19.04 11.12 10.37
C TRP A 502 19.65 10.10 11.34
N PRO A 503 18.94 9.71 12.41
CA PRO A 503 19.31 8.54 13.21
C PRO A 503 19.42 7.29 12.33
N VAL A 504 20.34 6.39 12.68
CA VAL A 504 20.60 5.17 11.90
C VAL A 504 19.32 4.32 11.73
N ARG A 505 18.47 4.24 12.77
CA ARG A 505 17.16 3.57 12.70
C ARG A 505 16.26 4.15 11.61
N ARG A 506 16.17 5.48 11.58
CA ARG A 506 15.36 6.24 10.62
C ARG A 506 15.83 5.99 9.19
N GLY A 507 17.15 6.09 8.97
CA GLY A 507 17.77 5.84 7.67
C GLY A 507 17.74 4.38 7.21
N ARG A 508 17.62 3.40 8.12
CA ARG A 508 17.61 1.98 7.76
C ARG A 508 16.21 1.41 7.54
N TYR A 509 15.28 1.70 8.44
CA TYR A 509 13.96 1.04 8.43
C TYR A 509 12.84 1.93 7.90
N HIS A 510 13.00 3.25 8.02
CA HIS A 510 11.94 4.21 7.69
C HIS A 510 12.31 5.10 6.51
N VAL A 511 13.42 4.85 5.83
CA VAL A 511 13.94 5.71 4.76
C VAL A 511 12.90 6.03 3.70
N SER A 512 12.14 5.02 3.26
CA SER A 512 11.08 5.21 2.25
C SER A 512 9.96 6.14 2.72
N GLU A 513 9.52 6.03 3.98
CA GLU A 513 8.47 6.88 4.55
C GLU A 513 8.97 8.32 4.74
N TRP A 514 10.23 8.49 5.13
CA TRP A 514 10.81 9.82 5.31
C TRP A 514 11.18 10.49 3.98
N LEU A 515 11.63 9.74 2.99
CA LEU A 515 11.83 10.28 1.64
C LEU A 515 10.50 10.73 1.04
N GLU A 516 9.42 9.96 1.21
CA GLU A 516 8.06 10.38 0.87
C GLU A 516 7.67 11.67 1.62
N TRP A 517 8.01 11.79 2.91
CA TRP A 517 7.77 13.02 3.70
C TRP A 517 8.40 14.25 3.05
N PHE A 518 9.62 14.13 2.50
CA PHE A 518 10.33 15.24 1.86
C PHE A 518 9.99 15.43 0.38
N GLY A 519 9.12 14.59 -0.20
CA GLY A 519 8.81 14.57 -1.64
C GLY A 519 9.99 14.11 -2.49
N CYS A 520 10.78 13.19 -1.94
CA CYS A 520 12.00 12.63 -2.49
C CYS A 520 11.86 11.12 -2.73
N GLU A 521 10.66 10.61 -3.00
CA GLU A 521 10.40 9.18 -3.22
C GLU A 521 11.21 8.57 -4.37
N ASP A 522 11.56 9.39 -5.37
CA ASP A 522 12.42 9.02 -6.50
C ASP A 522 13.90 8.80 -6.11
N ALA A 523 14.28 9.14 -4.88
CA ALA A 523 15.62 8.96 -4.32
C ALA A 523 15.96 7.51 -3.98
N LEU A 524 14.95 6.66 -3.86
CA LEU A 524 15.13 5.28 -3.43
C LEU A 524 16.01 4.54 -4.44
N GLY A 525 17.22 4.19 -4.03
CA GLY A 525 18.06 3.27 -4.78
C GLY A 525 17.41 1.89 -4.84
N VAL A 526 17.90 1.03 -5.73
CA VAL A 526 17.50 -0.39 -5.77
C VAL A 526 17.67 -1.03 -4.38
N GLU A 527 18.75 -0.66 -3.66
CA GLU A 527 19.01 -1.04 -2.26
C GLU A 527 17.88 -0.60 -1.29
N ASP A 528 17.35 0.62 -1.44
CA ASP A 528 16.31 1.16 -0.55
C ASP A 528 14.90 0.60 -0.88
N ILE A 529 14.68 0.14 -2.12
CA ILE A 529 13.47 -0.60 -2.52
C ILE A 529 13.40 -1.94 -1.78
N TYR A 530 14.56 -2.56 -1.52
CA TYR A 530 14.70 -3.82 -0.78
C TYR A 530 14.94 -3.65 0.72
N GLY A 531 15.29 -2.45 1.20
CA GLY A 531 15.44 -2.15 2.63
C GLY A 531 16.71 -2.74 3.25
N ILE A 532 17.86 -2.47 2.63
CA ILE A 532 19.20 -2.84 3.13
C ILE A 532 19.88 -1.62 3.75
#